data_AF-A0ABD5WR29-F1
#
_entry.id   AF-A0ABD5WR29-F1
#
_cell.length_a   1.000
_cell.length_b   1.000
_cell.length_c   1.000
_cell.angle_alpha   90.00
_cell.angle_beta   90.00
_cell.angle_gamma   90.00
#
_symmetry.space_group_name_H-M   'P 1'
#
loop_
_entity.id
_entity.type
_entity.pdbx_description
1 polymer ?
#
loop_
_entity_poly.entity_id
_entity_poly.type
_entity_poly.pdbx_seq_one_letter_code
_entity_poly.pdbx_strand_id
1 'polypeptide(L)'
;MSDTDAVAGMYNVVVVDEWESADYRVPVDEFVSKLESRDLPDEICVTGLEEVLTGEEDRRDRLVSTMRREMDYLNSQRPLPAIQFVVGGDVQGAGDTFDVEVDGEFHSLEPIFGRRIKRRKSGWLVVPFRV
;
A
#
# COMPACT_ATOMS: atom_id res chain seq x y z
N MET A 1 7.61 15.26 -14.27
CA MET A 1 8.52 14.17 -13.88
C MET A 1 7.89 13.62 -12.62
N SER A 2 7.61 12.32 -12.56
CA SER A 2 7.16 11.74 -11.29
C SER A 2 8.30 11.88 -10.31
N ASP A 3 8.07 12.58 -9.20
CA ASP A 3 9.07 12.81 -8.15
C ASP A 3 9.29 11.55 -7.30
N THR A 4 8.64 10.44 -7.65
CA THR A 4 8.71 9.15 -6.96
C THR A 4 9.00 8.02 -7.94
N ASP A 5 9.89 7.10 -7.57
CA ASP A 5 10.19 5.85 -8.33
C ASP A 5 9.02 4.82 -8.33
N ALA A 6 7.86 5.18 -7.76
CA ALA A 6 6.75 4.28 -7.48
C ALA A 6 6.26 3.55 -8.75
N VAL A 7 5.94 2.27 -8.60
CA VAL A 7 5.46 1.48 -9.73
C VAL A 7 3.98 1.75 -9.94
N ALA A 8 3.66 2.51 -10.99
CA ALA A 8 2.29 2.73 -11.44
C ALA A 8 1.57 1.39 -11.71
N GLY A 9 0.28 1.31 -11.35
CA GLY A 9 -0.50 0.08 -11.49
C GLY A 9 -0.29 -0.96 -10.37
N MET A 10 0.48 -0.59 -9.34
CA MET A 10 0.81 -1.45 -8.20
C MET A 10 0.59 -0.70 -6.89
N TYR A 11 0.24 -1.43 -5.84
CA TYR A 11 0.46 -0.98 -4.47
C TYR A 11 1.94 -1.16 -4.15
N ASN A 12 2.60 -0.10 -3.73
CA ASN A 12 4.01 -0.08 -3.35
C ASN A 12 4.07 0.01 -1.83
N VAL A 13 4.61 -0.99 -1.13
CA VAL A 13 4.88 -0.88 0.31
C VAL A 13 6.35 -0.54 0.47
N VAL A 14 6.65 0.62 1.07
CA VAL A 14 8.01 1.15 1.19
C VAL A 14 8.33 1.52 2.63
N VAL A 15 9.55 1.22 3.07
CA VAL A 15 10.09 1.68 4.35
C VAL A 15 10.36 3.18 4.28
N VAL A 16 9.88 3.93 5.27
CA VAL A 16 10.11 5.37 5.40
C VAL A 16 11.61 5.65 5.53
N ASP A 17 12.06 6.81 5.05
CA ASP A 17 13.46 7.25 5.07
C ASP A 17 14.45 6.42 4.22
N GLU A 18 14.09 5.23 3.74
CA GLU A 18 14.85 4.47 2.73
C GLU A 18 14.51 4.89 1.28
N TRP A 19 13.27 5.35 1.05
CA TRP A 19 12.75 5.65 -0.27
C TRP A 19 11.97 6.97 -0.29
N GLU A 20 12.12 7.72 -1.39
CA GLU A 20 11.26 8.88 -1.65
C GLU A 20 9.79 8.43 -1.83
N SER A 21 8.89 9.22 -1.25
CA SER A 21 7.45 8.99 -1.30
C SER A 21 6.74 10.21 -1.85
N ALA A 22 5.59 10.00 -2.47
CA ALA A 22 4.77 11.06 -3.04
C ALA A 22 4.44 12.14 -2.00
N ASP A 23 4.47 13.41 -2.43
CA ASP A 23 4.18 14.57 -1.59
C ASP A 23 2.74 14.58 -1.06
N TYR A 24 1.80 14.06 -1.85
CA TYR A 24 0.40 13.98 -1.46
C TYR A 24 0.18 12.81 -0.50
N ARG A 25 0.32 13.11 0.80
CA ARG A 25 0.18 12.14 1.90
C ARG A 25 -1.20 12.17 2.53
N VAL A 26 -1.81 11.00 2.69
CA VAL A 26 -3.09 10.84 3.39
C VAL A 26 -3.07 9.63 4.33
N PRO A 27 -3.83 9.64 5.44
CA PRO A 27 -4.06 8.45 6.24
C PRO A 27 -4.83 7.36 5.49
N VAL A 28 -4.72 6.09 5.93
CA VAL A 28 -5.46 4.96 5.32
C VAL A 28 -6.96 5.24 5.19
N ASP A 29 -7.62 5.80 6.20
CA ASP A 29 -9.08 6.00 6.14
C ASP A 29 -9.48 7.06 5.10
N GLU A 30 -8.64 8.07 4.88
CA GLU A 30 -8.84 9.07 3.84
C GLU A 30 -8.55 8.45 2.46
N PHE A 31 -7.50 7.63 2.33
CA PHE A 31 -7.24 6.87 1.12
C PHE A 31 -8.43 5.98 0.74
N VAL A 32 -9.01 5.25 1.70
CA VAL A 32 -10.22 4.47 1.51
C VAL A 32 -11.34 5.37 0.98
N SER A 33 -11.63 6.48 1.67
CA SER A 33 -12.71 7.40 1.26
C SER A 33 -12.53 7.97 -0.15
N LYS A 34 -11.29 8.28 -0.55
CA LYS A 34 -10.94 8.74 -1.90
C LYS A 34 -11.10 7.65 -2.95
N LEU A 35 -10.67 6.44 -2.63
CA LEU A 35 -10.85 5.27 -3.50
C LEU A 35 -12.34 4.97 -3.70
N GLU A 36 -13.15 5.01 -2.63
CA GLU A 36 -14.62 4.86 -2.71
C GLU A 36 -15.27 5.93 -3.58
N SER A 37 -14.77 7.16 -3.50
CA SER A 37 -15.27 8.30 -4.29
C SER A 37 -14.69 8.36 -5.71
N ARG A 38 -13.75 7.46 -6.05
CA ARG A 38 -13.04 7.43 -7.34
C ARG A 38 -12.34 8.75 -7.67
N ASP A 39 -11.80 9.39 -6.64
CA ASP A 39 -11.10 10.66 -6.70
C ASP A 39 -9.69 10.47 -6.12
N LEU A 40 -8.87 9.72 -6.86
CA LEU A 40 -7.46 9.51 -6.55
C LEU A 40 -6.58 10.32 -7.49
N PRO A 41 -5.57 11.03 -6.96
CA PRO A 41 -4.53 11.62 -7.79
C PRO A 41 -3.66 10.52 -8.43
N ASP A 42 -2.89 10.92 -9.45
CA ASP A 42 -1.96 10.01 -10.15
C ASP A 42 -0.89 9.43 -9.21
N GLU A 43 -0.49 10.17 -8.19
CA GLU A 43 0.49 9.76 -7.18
C GLU A 43 -0.05 10.05 -5.77
N ILE A 44 -0.01 9.05 -4.89
CA ILE A 44 -0.49 9.17 -3.51
C ILE A 44 0.37 8.33 -2.56
N CYS A 45 0.66 8.91 -1.40
CA CYS A 45 1.32 8.24 -0.29
C CYS A 45 0.31 8.04 0.85
N VAL A 46 0.23 6.81 1.34
CA VAL A 46 -0.73 6.37 2.35
C VAL A 46 0.02 6.03 3.62
N THR A 47 -0.35 6.69 4.72
CA THR A 47 0.26 6.53 6.05
C THR A 47 -0.68 5.78 7.00
N GLY A 48 -0.13 5.16 8.04
CA GLY A 48 -0.94 4.49 9.07
C GLY A 48 -1.31 3.04 8.73
N LEU A 49 -0.56 2.39 7.83
CA LEU A 49 -0.73 0.95 7.56
C LEU A 49 -0.46 0.10 8.82
N GLU A 50 0.50 0.52 9.65
CA GLU A 50 0.88 -0.17 10.89
C GLU A 50 -0.30 -0.25 11.87
N GLU A 51 -1.07 0.84 12.01
CA GLU A 51 -2.31 0.86 12.82
C GLU A 51 -3.39 -0.09 12.30
N VAL A 52 -3.41 -0.37 11.00
CA VAL A 52 -4.36 -1.33 10.39
C VAL A 52 -3.89 -2.77 10.59
N LEU A 53 -2.58 -2.98 10.69
CA LEU A 53 -1.98 -4.28 10.98
C LEU A 53 -2.15 -4.66 12.46
N THR A 54 -2.04 -3.71 13.38
CA THR A 54 -2.16 -3.94 14.83
C THR A 54 -3.56 -3.67 15.41
N GLY A 55 -4.39 -2.93 14.68
CA GLY A 55 -5.71 -2.49 15.14
C GLY A 55 -6.88 -3.42 14.83
N GLU A 56 -8.08 -2.83 14.77
CA GLU A 56 -9.36 -3.53 14.64
C GLU A 56 -9.54 -4.20 13.27
N GLU A 57 -10.10 -5.41 13.27
CA GLU A 57 -10.38 -6.19 12.05
C GLU A 57 -11.28 -5.41 11.06
N ASP A 58 -12.25 -4.65 11.56
CA ASP A 58 -13.18 -3.86 10.72
C ASP A 58 -12.44 -2.83 9.83
N ARG A 59 -11.37 -2.20 10.35
CA ARG A 59 -10.59 -1.21 9.58
C ARG A 59 -9.82 -1.89 8.44
N ARG A 60 -9.25 -3.06 8.73
CA ARG A 60 -8.57 -3.90 7.75
C ARG A 60 -9.54 -4.40 6.68
N ASP A 61 -10.70 -4.92 7.08
CA ASP A 61 -11.71 -5.43 6.18
C ASP A 61 -12.27 -4.34 5.27
N ARG A 62 -12.46 -3.12 5.80
CA ARG A 62 -12.86 -1.96 5.00
C ARG A 62 -11.81 -1.60 3.96
N LEU A 63 -10.53 -1.58 4.32
CA LEU A 63 -9.44 -1.33 3.38
C LEU A 63 -9.42 -2.38 2.26
N VAL A 64 -9.42 -3.66 2.62
CA VAL A 64 -9.34 -4.79 1.68
C VAL A 64 -10.56 -4.82 0.75
N SER A 65 -11.75 -4.67 1.31
CA SER A 65 -13.00 -4.68 0.52
C SER A 65 -13.05 -3.52 -0.46
N THR A 66 -12.60 -2.33 -0.07
CA THR A 66 -12.55 -1.16 -0.95
C THR A 66 -11.52 -1.34 -2.06
N MET A 67 -10.30 -1.77 -1.73
CA MET A 67 -9.24 -2.08 -2.72
C MET A 67 -9.70 -3.10 -3.75
N ARG A 68 -10.44 -4.14 -3.32
CA ARG A 68 -11.00 -5.15 -4.23
C ARG A 68 -12.13 -4.59 -5.09
N ARG A 69 -13.06 -3.83 -4.50
CA ARG A 69 -14.23 -3.29 -5.19
C ARG A 69 -13.85 -2.29 -6.28
N GLU A 70 -12.86 -1.45 -6.03
CA GLU A 70 -12.44 -0.38 -6.95
C GLU A 70 -11.25 -0.79 -7.85
N MET A 71 -10.91 -2.08 -7.88
CA MET A 71 -9.83 -2.63 -8.71
C MET A 71 -9.99 -2.28 -10.19
N ASP A 72 -11.20 -2.39 -10.74
CA ASP A 72 -11.47 -2.06 -12.15
C ASP A 72 -11.27 -0.57 -12.41
N TYR A 73 -11.68 0.28 -11.47
CA TYR A 73 -11.44 1.72 -11.53
C TYR A 73 -9.93 2.01 -11.59
N LEU A 74 -9.13 1.45 -10.68
CA LEU A 74 -7.67 1.62 -10.65
C LEU A 74 -6.99 1.18 -11.96
N ASN A 75 -7.43 0.06 -12.54
CA ASN A 75 -6.86 -0.46 -13.79
C ASN A 75 -7.35 0.30 -15.05
N SER A 76 -8.44 1.06 -14.95
CA SER A 76 -8.99 1.85 -16.05
C SER A 76 -8.31 3.23 -16.23
N GLN A 77 -7.65 3.74 -15.18
CA GLN A 77 -7.01 5.06 -15.18
C GLN A 77 -5.89 5.18 -16.23
N ARG A 78 -5.73 6.39 -16.79
CA ARG A 78 -4.63 6.75 -17.70
C ARG A 78 -4.15 8.17 -17.35
N PRO A 79 -2.97 8.33 -16.75
CA PRO A 79 -1.99 7.29 -16.39
C PRO A 79 -2.50 6.33 -15.30
N LEU A 80 -1.84 5.18 -15.13
CA LEU A 80 -2.15 4.30 -14.00
C LEU A 80 -1.65 4.96 -12.71
N PRO A 81 -2.42 4.92 -11.60
CA PRO A 81 -2.00 5.56 -10.37
C PRO A 81 -0.84 4.81 -9.73
N ALA A 82 0.04 5.56 -9.08
CA ALA A 82 1.09 5.08 -8.20
C ALA A 82 0.66 5.27 -6.76
N ILE A 83 0.32 4.16 -6.08
CA ILE A 83 -0.13 4.15 -4.70
C ILE A 83 1.00 3.60 -3.83
N GLN A 84 1.50 4.40 -2.90
CA GLN A 84 2.50 3.99 -1.91
C GLN A 84 1.88 3.85 -0.53
N PHE A 85 2.17 2.78 0.18
CA PHE A 85 1.98 2.64 1.62
C PHE A 85 3.35 2.77 2.28
N VAL A 86 3.52 3.74 3.16
CA VAL A 86 4.76 3.91 3.92
C VAL A 86 4.63 3.20 5.28
N VAL A 87 5.71 2.54 5.69
CA VAL A 87 5.83 1.88 7.00
C VAL A 87 7.09 2.36 7.71
N GLY A 88 7.05 2.47 9.03
CA GLY A 88 8.17 2.93 9.86
C GLY A 88 9.18 1.83 10.15
N GLY A 89 8.71 0.61 10.36
CA GLY A 89 9.56 -0.54 10.70
C GLY A 89 10.13 -1.31 9.51
N ASP A 90 11.03 -2.24 9.83
CA ASP A 90 11.69 -3.09 8.85
C ASP A 90 10.69 -4.04 8.16
N VAL A 91 10.98 -4.32 6.88
CA VAL A 91 10.20 -5.27 6.08
C VAL A 91 11.01 -6.53 5.83
N GLN A 92 10.53 -7.65 6.38
CA GLN A 92 11.16 -8.96 6.18
C GLN A 92 10.24 -9.94 5.47
N GLY A 93 10.81 -11.07 5.04
CA GLY A 93 10.08 -12.11 4.31
C GLY A 93 10.86 -12.69 3.14
N ALA A 94 10.37 -13.81 2.64
CA ALA A 94 10.93 -14.54 1.51
C ALA A 94 9.81 -15.14 0.65
N GLY A 95 10.04 -15.20 -0.66
CA GLY A 95 9.03 -15.65 -1.62
C GLY A 95 7.89 -14.64 -1.71
N ASP A 96 6.69 -15.08 -1.31
CA ASP A 96 5.42 -14.37 -1.47
C ASP A 96 4.79 -13.94 -0.11
N THR A 97 5.50 -14.17 0.99
CA THR A 97 5.06 -13.84 2.36
C THR A 97 6.00 -12.81 2.94
N PHE A 98 5.43 -11.68 3.37
CA PHE A 98 6.17 -10.56 3.93
C PHE A 98 5.46 -9.99 5.15
N ASP A 99 6.26 -9.54 6.09
CA ASP A 99 5.83 -8.96 7.36
C ASP A 99 6.50 -7.60 7.58
N VAL A 100 5.82 -6.72 8.29
CA VAL A 100 6.30 -5.40 8.73
C VAL A 100 6.52 -5.45 10.24
N GLU A 101 7.64 -4.94 10.70
CA GLU A 101 7.87 -4.71 12.13
C GLU A 101 7.02 -3.53 12.63
N VAL A 102 6.22 -3.75 13.67
CA VAL A 102 5.49 -2.70 14.39
C VAL A 102 5.69 -2.95 15.87
N ASP A 103 6.20 -1.95 16.59
CA ASP A 103 6.46 -2.04 18.05
C ASP A 103 7.29 -3.27 18.48
N GLY A 104 8.20 -3.74 17.62
CA GLY A 104 9.06 -4.90 17.88
C GLY A 104 8.44 -6.26 17.55
N GLU A 105 7.21 -6.27 17.00
CA GLU A 105 6.52 -7.48 16.55
C GLU A 105 6.32 -7.48 15.03
N PHE A 106 6.39 -8.66 14.40
CA PHE A 106 6.21 -8.78 12.95
C PHE A 106 4.76 -9.09 12.59
N HIS A 107 4.14 -8.21 11.82
CA HIS A 107 2.76 -8.33 11.36
C HIS A 107 2.69 -8.60 9.87
N SER A 108 1.91 -9.62 9.50
CA SER A 108 1.83 -10.05 8.10
C SER A 108 1.07 -9.08 7.21
N LEU A 109 1.60 -8.86 6.01
CA LEU A 109 0.96 -8.07 4.95
C LEU A 109 -0.05 -8.89 4.14
N GLU A 110 -0.01 -10.22 4.23
CA GLU A 110 -0.90 -11.12 3.49
C GLU A 110 -2.40 -10.82 3.69
N PRO A 111 -2.90 -10.48 4.89
CA PRO A 111 -4.30 -10.13 5.08
C PRO A 111 -4.78 -8.93 4.25
N ILE A 112 -3.88 -7.99 3.94
CA ILE A 112 -4.24 -6.78 3.18
C ILE A 112 -3.96 -6.96 1.69
N PHE A 113 -2.78 -7.47 1.36
CA PHE A 113 -2.27 -7.50 -0.01
C PHE A 113 -2.32 -8.87 -0.67
N GLY A 114 -2.67 -9.92 0.08
CA GLY A 114 -2.65 -11.30 -0.38
C GLY A 114 -1.24 -11.84 -0.61
N ARG A 115 -1.15 -12.93 -1.37
CA ARG A 115 0.11 -13.66 -1.62
C ARG A 115 0.83 -13.25 -2.91
N ARG A 116 0.48 -12.11 -3.50
CA ARG A 116 1.11 -11.63 -4.75
C ARG A 116 2.14 -10.54 -4.51
N ILE A 117 2.60 -10.44 -3.27
CA ILE A 117 3.62 -9.50 -2.86
C ILE A 117 4.96 -9.95 -3.43
N LYS A 118 5.68 -9.04 -4.06
CA LYS A 118 7.03 -9.30 -4.56
C LYS A 118 7.99 -8.26 -4.03
N ARG A 119 9.18 -8.70 -3.63
CA ARG A 119 10.29 -7.79 -3.32
C ARG A 119 10.82 -7.18 -4.62
N ARG A 120 10.77 -5.85 -4.72
CA ARG A 120 11.38 -5.09 -5.83
C ARG A 120 12.83 -4.75 -5.49
N LYS A 121 13.07 -4.21 -4.30
CA LYS A 121 14.38 -3.86 -3.73
C LYS A 121 14.33 -4.08 -2.20
N SER A 122 15.46 -3.90 -1.50
CA SER A 122 15.43 -3.82 -0.04
C SER A 122 14.46 -2.73 0.41
N GLY A 123 13.65 -2.99 1.44
CA GLY A 123 12.65 -2.04 1.94
C GLY A 123 11.52 -1.69 0.97
N TRP A 124 11.39 -2.38 -0.18
CA TRP A 124 10.36 -2.08 -1.18
C TRP A 124 9.69 -3.33 -1.74
N LEU A 125 8.41 -3.45 -1.43
CA LEU A 125 7.50 -4.47 -1.96
C LEU A 125 6.50 -3.89 -2.97
N VAL A 126 6.12 -4.70 -3.95
CA VAL A 126 5.10 -4.34 -4.92
C VAL A 126 4.02 -5.42 -5.00
N VAL A 127 2.78 -4.98 -5.14
CA VAL A 127 1.59 -5.83 -5.22
C VAL A 127 0.74 -5.33 -6.37
N PRO A 128 0.36 -6.17 -7.35
CA PRO A 128 -0.53 -5.72 -8.41
C PRO A 128 -1.90 -5.33 -7.85
N PHE A 129 -2.54 -4.31 -8.43
CA PHE A 129 -3.92 -3.97 -8.08
C PHE A 129 -4.87 -5.14 -8.30
N ARG A 130 -4.58 -5.93 -9.35
CA ARG A 130 -5.26 -7.19 -9.58
C ARG A 130 -4.85 -8.16 -8.46
N VAL A 131 -5.81 -8.73 -7.74
CA VAL A 131 -5.68 -9.93 -6.90
C VAL A 131 -6.31 -11.14 -7.59
#